data_AF-A0A1E1XRQ5-F1
#
_entry.id   AF-A0A1E1XRQ5-F1
#
_cell.length_a   1.000
_cell.length_b   1.000
_cell.length_c   1.000
_cell.angle_alpha   90.00
_cell.angle_beta   90.00
_cell.angle_gamma   90.00
#
_symmetry.space_group_name_H-M   'P 1'
#
loop_
_entity.id
_entity.type
_entity.pdbx_description
1 polymer ?
#
loop_
_entity_poly.entity_id
_entity_poly.type
_entity_poly.pdbx_seq_one_letter_code
_entity_poly.pdbx_strand_id
1 'polypeptide(L)'
;MSADDLDSNPFYRLLQTTYRSKYEEAQTNCWLICVPHAPSLKGVKINSRFVDAHILKPSPLFKGQYTCCGNNLQKSVEVDGTHIRAVSGFPNEFKIKILGEELCYNRKFKQYRVLTISRPFEGASSDLDTDTNGSLSPADLEKCLSYKESLVYLRGLSQHALLLKELDKKLESFCGTYMILPAYLHDTAQKLKDIVLWAVDAFQRSQEPPVSSYGATFQRISLATESYVMGVVHQKVFAAVKQCCRQEDAVLVEKLRQLHLAGFSPDQFGVRESFCCPLPRSVVELASLDSKITPLEKLWCLKTTLKMLSEEIYDSTAYSCARLKNPHEQLHLTSDDLIPILACLIVKCKLPYLESNLYYIQNFSWNLPEKDMLGYTLVSFQAAKEFLRLQDTSHLKPSDAGLKREITPTELMQVTARLQISDKKKSDEGSSGDEVTKSAAVPAPKSRRSIDRQLEQAAKLIEASTSEFHQRETEELQGLFKNGDESGSASIGDFLMGLQDSLGVTYGKL
;
A
#
# COMPACT_ATOMS: atom_id res chain seq x y z
N MET A 1 -1.82 7.94 -25.65
CA MET A 1 -2.94 8.11 -26.60
C MET A 1 -4.22 7.79 -25.86
N SER A 2 -5.29 8.58 -25.85
CA SER A 2 -5.63 9.83 -26.52
C SER A 2 -6.38 10.69 -25.47
N ALA A 3 -6.12 11.99 -25.39
CA ALA A 3 -7.19 12.88 -24.96
C ALA A 3 -8.33 12.66 -25.96
N ASP A 4 -9.54 12.36 -25.50
CA ASP A 4 -10.71 12.31 -26.38
C ASP A 4 -10.67 13.57 -27.25
N ASP A 5 -10.59 13.41 -28.58
CA ASP A 5 -10.70 14.56 -29.48
C ASP A 5 -12.02 15.25 -29.17
N LEU A 6 -11.97 16.51 -28.71
CA LEU A 6 -13.15 17.25 -28.28
C LEU A 6 -14.23 17.27 -29.38
N ASP A 7 -13.81 17.30 -30.64
CA ASP A 7 -14.66 17.25 -31.84
C ASP A 7 -15.38 15.90 -32.03
N SER A 8 -14.94 14.83 -31.38
CA SER A 8 -15.60 13.52 -31.38
C SER A 8 -16.62 13.36 -30.24
N ASN A 9 -16.61 14.26 -29.25
CA ASN A 9 -17.44 14.15 -28.06
C ASN A 9 -18.93 14.42 -28.36
N PRO A 10 -19.85 13.52 -27.97
CA PRO A 10 -21.28 13.65 -28.30
C PRO A 10 -21.95 14.86 -27.62
N PHE A 11 -21.55 15.22 -26.40
CA PHE A 11 -22.05 16.43 -25.74
C PHE A 11 -21.57 17.69 -26.45
N TYR A 12 -20.27 17.75 -26.79
CA TYR A 12 -19.71 18.91 -27.48
C TYR A 12 -20.32 19.11 -28.86
N ARG A 13 -20.54 18.02 -29.63
CA ARG A 13 -21.26 18.07 -30.91
C ARG A 13 -22.70 18.58 -30.76
N LEU A 14 -23.43 18.11 -29.74
CA LEU A 14 -24.80 18.59 -29.48
C LEU A 14 -24.81 20.06 -29.04
N LEU A 15 -23.79 20.50 -28.30
CA LEU A 15 -23.62 21.90 -27.92
C LEU A 15 -23.40 22.80 -29.15
N GLN A 16 -22.60 22.35 -30.12
CA GLN A 16 -22.34 23.08 -31.37
C GLN A 16 -23.53 23.05 -32.36
N THR A 17 -24.36 22.00 -32.32
CA THR A 17 -25.46 21.80 -33.28
C THR A 17 -26.82 22.16 -32.67
N THR A 18 -27.40 21.29 -31.85
CA THR A 18 -28.75 21.42 -31.28
C THR A 18 -28.86 22.58 -30.29
N TYR A 19 -27.81 22.84 -29.50
CA TYR A 19 -27.81 23.89 -28.46
C TYR A 19 -26.95 25.10 -28.83
N ARG A 20 -26.79 25.37 -30.13
CA ARG A 20 -25.92 26.42 -30.67
C ARG A 20 -26.12 27.80 -30.03
N SER A 21 -27.37 28.18 -29.76
CA SER A 21 -27.68 29.47 -29.12
C SER A 21 -26.98 29.62 -27.76
N LYS A 22 -27.00 28.56 -26.93
CA LYS A 22 -26.32 28.53 -25.62
C LYS A 22 -24.80 28.52 -25.76
N TYR A 23 -24.29 27.85 -26.79
CA TYR A 23 -22.86 27.84 -27.08
C TYR A 23 -22.36 29.23 -27.49
N GLU A 24 -23.09 29.91 -28.38
CA GLU A 24 -22.76 31.27 -28.81
C GLU A 24 -22.87 32.28 -27.65
N GLU A 25 -23.84 32.11 -26.74
CA GLU A 25 -23.95 32.92 -25.52
C GLU A 25 -22.73 32.71 -24.59
N ALA A 26 -22.34 31.45 -24.35
CA ALA A 26 -21.18 31.12 -23.52
C ALA A 26 -19.88 31.68 -24.12
N GLN A 27 -19.70 31.59 -25.44
CA GLN A 27 -18.56 32.18 -26.15
C GLN A 27 -18.53 33.71 -26.05
N THR A 28 -19.69 34.35 -26.24
CA THR A 28 -19.80 35.83 -26.21
C THR A 28 -19.41 36.38 -24.84
N ASN A 29 -19.83 35.69 -23.78
CA ASN A 29 -19.55 36.07 -22.40
C ASN A 29 -18.27 35.45 -21.82
N CYS A 30 -17.52 34.68 -22.62
CA CYS A 30 -16.29 33.98 -22.21
C CYS A 30 -16.48 33.08 -20.97
N TRP A 31 -17.62 32.38 -20.91
CA TRP A 31 -17.92 31.46 -19.82
C TRP A 31 -17.13 30.16 -19.95
N LEU A 32 -16.94 29.48 -18.82
CA LEU A 32 -16.24 28.21 -18.74
C LEU A 32 -17.18 27.08 -19.17
N ILE A 33 -16.76 26.26 -20.13
CA ILE A 33 -17.58 25.15 -20.63
C ILE A 33 -16.97 23.84 -20.13
N CYS A 34 -17.76 23.02 -19.45
CA CYS A 34 -17.33 21.70 -18.97
C CYS A 34 -17.93 20.60 -19.82
N VAL A 35 -17.10 19.85 -20.53
CA VAL A 35 -17.51 18.76 -21.42
C VAL A 35 -17.28 17.42 -20.72
N PRO A 36 -18.33 16.66 -20.38
CA PRO A 36 -18.15 15.34 -19.80
C PRO A 36 -17.50 14.38 -20.80
N HIS A 37 -16.57 13.56 -20.30
CA HIS A 37 -15.90 12.50 -21.05
C HIS A 37 -16.91 11.57 -21.73
N ALA A 38 -16.72 11.21 -23.01
CA ALA A 38 -17.76 10.56 -23.81
C ALA A 38 -18.30 9.24 -23.21
N PRO A 39 -17.45 8.33 -22.67
CA PRO A 39 -17.90 7.16 -21.92
C PRO A 39 -18.82 7.44 -20.72
N SER A 40 -18.67 8.60 -20.06
CA SER A 40 -19.48 8.98 -18.89
C SER A 40 -20.91 9.41 -19.25
N LEU A 41 -21.20 9.60 -20.53
CA LEU A 41 -22.50 10.02 -21.04
C LEU A 41 -23.42 8.83 -21.40
N LYS A 42 -22.95 7.58 -21.26
CA LYS A 42 -23.79 6.39 -21.52
C LYS A 42 -25.00 6.39 -20.59
N GLY A 43 -26.20 6.33 -21.16
CA GLY A 43 -27.47 6.35 -20.42
C GLY A 43 -27.96 7.73 -19.97
N VAL A 44 -27.17 8.80 -20.19
CA VAL A 44 -27.55 10.17 -19.81
C VAL A 44 -28.34 10.84 -20.94
N LYS A 45 -29.54 11.34 -20.63
CA LYS A 45 -30.33 12.15 -21.57
C LYS A 45 -29.81 13.58 -21.58
N ILE A 46 -29.04 13.94 -22.61
CA ILE A 46 -28.55 15.31 -22.83
C ILE A 46 -29.74 16.19 -23.24
N ASN A 47 -30.25 16.97 -22.28
CA ASN A 47 -31.34 17.91 -22.48
C ASN A 47 -30.87 19.35 -22.21
N SER A 48 -31.75 20.32 -22.47
CA SER A 48 -31.45 21.75 -22.30
C SER A 48 -30.93 22.10 -20.90
N ARG A 49 -31.52 21.50 -19.84
CA ARG A 49 -31.12 21.71 -18.44
C ARG A 49 -29.76 21.08 -18.13
N PHE A 50 -29.47 19.92 -18.71
CA PHE A 50 -28.19 19.25 -18.58
C PHE A 50 -27.08 20.12 -19.18
N VAL A 51 -27.30 20.69 -20.36
CA VAL A 51 -26.34 21.62 -20.99
C VAL A 51 -26.10 22.85 -20.11
N ASP A 52 -27.16 23.43 -19.53
CA ASP A 52 -27.02 24.60 -18.65
C ASP A 52 -26.16 24.33 -17.41
N ALA A 53 -26.27 23.14 -16.83
CA ALA A 53 -25.45 22.75 -15.67
C ALA A 53 -23.95 22.72 -16.00
N HIS A 54 -23.61 22.47 -17.27
CA HIS A 54 -22.23 22.30 -17.74
C HIS A 54 -21.62 23.59 -18.33
N ILE A 55 -22.37 24.69 -18.35
CA ILE A 55 -21.86 26.02 -18.69
C ILE A 55 -21.77 26.84 -17.40
N LEU A 56 -20.56 27.28 -17.07
CA LEU A 56 -20.19 27.86 -15.79
C LEU A 56 -19.88 29.36 -15.92
N LYS A 57 -20.67 30.19 -15.23
CA LYS A 57 -20.44 31.64 -15.14
C LYS A 57 -19.50 31.94 -13.98
N PRO A 58 -18.48 32.79 -14.14
CA PRO A 58 -17.63 33.18 -13.03
C PRO A 58 -18.45 33.89 -11.95
N SER A 59 -18.23 33.55 -10.68
CA SER A 59 -18.85 34.22 -9.55
C SER A 59 -18.36 35.66 -9.44
N PRO A 60 -19.23 36.66 -9.23
CA PRO A 60 -18.82 38.04 -9.03
C PRO A 60 -18.20 38.27 -7.63
N LEU A 61 -18.34 37.32 -6.70
CA LEU A 61 -17.94 37.47 -5.30
C LEU A 61 -16.66 36.71 -4.93
N PHE A 62 -16.38 35.58 -5.59
CA PHE A 62 -15.27 34.68 -5.20
C PHE A 62 -14.45 34.24 -6.42
N LYS A 63 -13.13 34.49 -6.37
CA LYS A 63 -12.19 34.08 -7.42
C LYS A 63 -12.08 32.54 -7.44
N GLY A 64 -12.24 31.94 -8.61
CA GLY A 64 -12.17 30.47 -8.79
C GLY A 64 -13.48 29.73 -8.53
N GLN A 65 -14.53 30.43 -8.10
CA GLN A 65 -15.88 29.88 -8.01
C GLN A 65 -16.73 30.25 -9.22
N TYR A 66 -17.63 29.35 -9.59
CA TYR A 66 -18.51 29.48 -10.73
C TYR A 66 -19.93 29.05 -10.40
N THR A 67 -20.90 29.62 -11.09
CA THR A 67 -22.32 29.29 -10.96
C THR A 67 -22.83 28.66 -12.26
N CYS A 68 -23.62 27.61 -12.16
CA CYS A 68 -24.24 26.97 -13.33
C CYS A 68 -25.24 27.92 -14.03
N CYS A 69 -25.42 27.76 -15.35
CA CYS A 69 -26.39 28.53 -16.13
C CYS A 69 -27.85 28.06 -15.91
N GLY A 70 -28.82 28.82 -16.45
CA GLY A 70 -30.25 28.49 -16.45
C GLY A 70 -30.93 28.59 -15.08
N ASN A 71 -31.95 27.74 -14.85
CA ASN A 71 -32.70 27.70 -13.57
C ASN A 71 -31.88 27.13 -12.40
N ASN A 72 -30.60 26.82 -12.60
CA ASN A 72 -29.68 26.26 -11.61
C ASN A 72 -28.76 27.32 -10.98
N LEU A 73 -29.15 28.60 -10.97
CA LEU A 73 -28.37 29.72 -10.41
C LEU A 73 -28.04 29.59 -8.91
N GLN A 74 -28.69 28.66 -8.19
CA GLN A 74 -28.37 28.33 -6.81
C GLN A 74 -27.21 27.31 -6.68
N LYS A 75 -26.74 26.75 -7.80
CA LYS A 75 -25.67 25.74 -7.82
C LYS A 75 -24.34 26.37 -8.14
N SER A 76 -23.36 26.20 -7.26
CA SER A 76 -22.02 26.74 -7.40
C SER A 76 -20.96 25.66 -7.23
N VAL A 77 -19.88 25.82 -7.99
CA VAL A 77 -18.71 24.93 -8.00
C VAL A 77 -17.43 25.73 -7.87
N GLU A 78 -16.40 25.12 -7.31
CA GLU A 78 -15.05 25.67 -7.24
C GLU A 78 -14.11 24.87 -8.13
N VAL A 79 -13.27 25.56 -8.91
CA VAL A 79 -12.29 24.94 -9.81
C VAL A 79 -10.89 25.08 -9.21
N ASP A 80 -10.37 23.98 -8.68
CA ASP A 80 -9.08 23.85 -7.99
C ASP A 80 -8.02 23.24 -8.93
N GLY A 81 -7.82 23.89 -10.09
CA GLY A 81 -6.82 23.54 -11.13
C GLY A 81 -7.02 22.17 -11.80
N THR A 82 -6.89 21.10 -11.02
CA THR A 82 -7.01 19.69 -11.43
C THR A 82 -8.39 19.09 -11.13
N HIS A 83 -9.20 19.74 -10.29
CA HIS A 83 -10.50 19.22 -9.88
C HIS A 83 -11.59 20.30 -9.81
N ILE A 84 -12.85 19.87 -9.93
CA ILE A 84 -14.04 20.69 -9.70
C ILE A 84 -14.78 20.15 -8.48
N ARG A 85 -15.09 21.02 -7.52
CA ARG A 85 -15.81 20.68 -6.28
C ARG A 85 -17.17 21.36 -6.23
N ALA A 86 -18.17 20.67 -5.69
CA ALA A 86 -19.44 21.29 -5.33
C ALA A 86 -19.24 22.26 -4.15
N VAL A 87 -19.86 23.44 -4.22
CA VAL A 87 -19.86 24.44 -3.13
C VAL A 87 -21.27 24.58 -2.54
N SER A 88 -22.28 24.76 -3.38
CA SER A 88 -23.67 24.93 -2.93
C SER A 88 -24.68 24.48 -4.00
N GLY A 89 -25.90 24.15 -3.58
CA GLY A 89 -27.05 23.85 -4.45
C GLY A 89 -27.07 22.46 -5.09
N PHE A 90 -26.10 21.61 -4.78
CA PHE A 90 -26.07 20.21 -5.19
C PHE A 90 -26.60 19.31 -4.05
N PRO A 91 -27.31 18.21 -4.36
CA PRO A 91 -27.87 17.32 -3.34
C PRO A 91 -26.79 16.57 -2.55
N ASN A 92 -25.64 16.31 -3.17
CA ASN A 92 -24.49 15.63 -2.57
C ASN A 92 -23.21 16.41 -2.89
N GLU A 93 -22.23 16.37 -1.98
CA GLU A 93 -20.88 16.84 -2.27
C GLU A 93 -20.24 15.97 -3.35
N PHE A 94 -19.49 16.59 -4.27
CA PHE A 94 -18.74 15.86 -5.27
C PHE A 94 -17.39 16.52 -5.57
N LYS A 95 -16.44 15.67 -5.99
CA LYS A 95 -15.17 16.06 -6.60
C LYS A 95 -15.05 15.38 -7.96
N ILE A 96 -14.85 16.18 -9.02
CA ILE A 96 -14.74 15.71 -10.41
C ILE A 96 -13.34 16.06 -10.91
N LYS A 97 -12.69 15.13 -11.61
CA LYS A 97 -11.34 15.31 -12.14
C LYS A 97 -11.40 16.02 -13.51
N ILE A 98 -10.53 16.99 -13.71
CA ILE A 98 -10.31 17.62 -15.02
C ILE A 98 -9.32 16.73 -15.79
N LEU A 99 -9.76 16.23 -16.94
CA LEU A 99 -8.99 15.32 -17.79
C LEU A 99 -8.17 16.08 -18.85
N GLY A 100 -8.65 17.24 -19.27
CA GLY A 100 -8.01 18.08 -20.26
C GLY A 100 -8.55 19.50 -20.25
N GLU A 101 -7.78 20.42 -20.81
CA GLU A 101 -8.13 21.82 -20.95
C GLU A 101 -7.76 22.29 -22.36
N GLU A 102 -8.73 22.94 -23.02
CA GLU A 102 -8.55 23.57 -24.31
C GLU A 102 -8.83 25.07 -24.22
N LEU A 103 -7.92 25.86 -24.78
CA LEU A 103 -8.05 27.30 -24.88
C LEU A 103 -8.67 27.65 -26.24
N CYS A 104 -9.85 28.26 -26.22
CA CYS A 104 -10.58 28.65 -27.42
C CYS A 104 -10.71 30.17 -27.52
N TYR A 105 -11.04 30.67 -28.71
CA TYR A 105 -11.24 32.10 -28.96
C TYR A 105 -12.63 32.36 -29.54
N ASN A 106 -13.33 33.36 -29.00
CA ASN A 106 -14.60 33.79 -29.57
C ASN A 106 -14.39 34.68 -30.81
N ARG A 107 -15.48 35.09 -31.48
CA ARG A 107 -15.45 35.95 -32.69
C ARG A 107 -14.78 37.32 -32.48
N LYS A 108 -14.59 37.76 -31.22
CA LYS A 108 -13.92 39.01 -30.84
C LYS A 108 -12.47 38.76 -30.38
N PHE A 109 -11.91 37.59 -30.68
CA PHE A 109 -10.57 37.14 -30.24
C PHE A 109 -10.37 37.14 -28.71
N LYS A 110 -11.45 37.10 -27.93
CA LYS A 110 -11.35 36.89 -26.47
C LYS A 110 -11.25 35.40 -26.19
N GLN A 111 -10.29 35.07 -25.34
CA GLN A 111 -10.01 33.71 -24.90
C GLN A 111 -11.05 33.23 -23.89
N TYR A 112 -11.49 31.98 -24.04
CA TYR A 112 -12.33 31.25 -23.10
C TYR A 112 -11.86 29.80 -23.01
N ARG A 113 -12.22 29.12 -21.92
CA ARG A 113 -11.71 27.78 -21.60
C ARG A 113 -12.80 26.74 -21.77
N VAL A 114 -12.42 25.60 -22.35
CA VAL A 114 -13.23 24.38 -22.39
C VAL A 114 -12.49 23.30 -21.61
N LEU A 115 -13.14 22.74 -20.59
CA LEU A 115 -12.56 21.69 -19.74
C LEU A 115 -13.24 20.36 -20.06
N THR A 116 -12.44 19.33 -20.32
CA THR A 116 -12.94 17.96 -20.37
C THR A 116 -12.95 17.39 -18.97
N ILE A 117 -14.11 16.97 -18.47
CA ILE A 117 -14.31 16.51 -17.10
C ILE A 117 -14.63 15.01 -17.05
N SER A 118 -14.23 14.33 -15.98
CA SER A 118 -14.31 12.86 -15.89
C SER A 118 -15.74 12.30 -15.88
N ARG A 119 -16.73 13.08 -15.42
CA ARG A 119 -18.16 12.71 -15.34
C ARG A 119 -19.04 13.95 -15.27
N PRO A 120 -20.34 13.89 -15.60
CA PRO A 120 -21.23 15.04 -15.49
C PRO A 120 -21.53 15.45 -14.04
N PHE A 121 -21.98 16.70 -13.85
CA PHE A 121 -22.34 17.24 -12.53
C PHE A 121 -23.57 16.56 -11.92
N GLU A 122 -24.59 16.26 -12.72
CA GLU A 122 -25.86 15.66 -12.29
C GLU A 122 -26.40 14.71 -13.36
N GLY A 123 -27.14 13.67 -12.96
CA GLY A 123 -27.81 12.76 -13.89
C GLY A 123 -26.95 11.60 -14.42
N ALA A 124 -25.70 11.45 -13.94
CA ALA A 124 -25.15 10.11 -13.79
C ALA A 124 -26.04 9.41 -12.76
N SER A 125 -26.73 8.33 -13.15
CA SER A 125 -27.63 7.58 -12.28
C SER A 125 -26.97 7.32 -10.93
N SER A 126 -27.42 8.04 -9.90
CA SER A 126 -27.02 7.83 -8.52
C SER A 126 -27.69 6.60 -7.90
N ASP A 127 -28.43 5.81 -8.67
CA ASP A 127 -29.08 4.56 -8.24
C ASP A 127 -28.75 3.37 -9.17
N LEU A 128 -27.56 3.41 -9.79
CA LEU A 128 -26.88 2.23 -10.31
C LEU A 128 -25.43 2.25 -9.79
N ASP A 129 -25.28 2.12 -8.48
CA ASP A 129 -24.06 1.58 -7.85
C ASP A 129 -23.93 0.07 -8.12
N THR A 130 -24.21 -0.33 -9.36
CA THR A 130 -23.96 -1.66 -9.90
C THR A 130 -23.35 -1.48 -11.29
N ASP A 131 -22.02 -1.51 -11.28
CA ASP A 131 -21.10 -1.91 -12.34
C ASP A 131 -21.34 -1.46 -13.80
N THR A 132 -20.23 -1.01 -14.40
CA THR A 132 -19.69 -1.40 -15.73
C THR A 132 -19.29 -0.20 -16.58
N ASN A 133 -18.03 0.25 -16.42
CA ASN A 133 -17.15 0.92 -17.40
C ASN A 133 -16.05 1.79 -16.74
N GLY A 134 -15.86 1.67 -15.42
CA GLY A 134 -14.62 2.08 -14.75
C GLY A 134 -13.75 0.85 -14.45
N SER A 135 -12.43 1.04 -14.47
CA SER A 135 -11.48 0.17 -13.75
C SER A 135 -11.97 -0.03 -12.32
N LEU A 136 -11.72 -1.21 -11.73
CA LEU A 136 -11.99 -1.45 -10.31
C LEU A 136 -11.50 -0.26 -9.48
N SER A 137 -12.35 0.23 -8.58
CA SER A 137 -11.91 1.23 -7.60
C SER A 137 -10.83 0.60 -6.70
N PRO A 138 -9.85 1.36 -6.20
CA PRO A 138 -8.87 0.83 -5.25
C PRO A 138 -9.52 0.15 -4.04
N ALA A 139 -10.69 0.62 -3.61
CA ALA A 139 -11.46 0.06 -2.49
C ALA A 139 -12.18 -1.27 -2.83
N ASP A 140 -12.47 -1.54 -4.10
CA ASP A 140 -13.04 -2.83 -4.53
C ASP A 140 -11.95 -3.84 -4.89
N LEU A 141 -10.79 -3.35 -5.32
CA LEU A 141 -9.54 -4.12 -5.41
C LEU A 141 -9.08 -4.58 -4.02
N GLU A 142 -9.30 -3.74 -2.99
CA GLU A 142 -9.10 -4.06 -1.57
C GLU A 142 -10.06 -5.13 -1.02
N LYS A 143 -11.14 -5.47 -1.72
CA LYS A 143 -12.10 -6.51 -1.27
C LYS A 143 -11.83 -7.90 -1.84
N CYS A 144 -10.84 -8.06 -2.73
CA CYS A 144 -10.49 -9.36 -3.34
C CYS A 144 -9.03 -9.72 -3.06
N LEU A 145 -8.57 -9.47 -1.84
CA LEU A 145 -7.14 -9.48 -1.56
C LEU A 145 -6.61 -10.88 -1.31
N SER A 146 -7.35 -11.71 -0.59
CA SER A 146 -6.82 -13.01 -0.18
C SER A 146 -7.20 -14.16 -1.09
N TYR A 147 -6.35 -15.21 -1.09
CA TYR A 147 -6.68 -16.50 -1.70
C TYR A 147 -8.03 -17.04 -1.21
N LYS A 148 -8.31 -16.92 0.09
CA LYS A 148 -9.54 -17.41 0.71
C LYS A 148 -10.76 -16.62 0.27
N GLU A 149 -10.67 -15.29 0.22
CA GLU A 149 -11.75 -14.43 -0.27
C GLU A 149 -12.01 -14.64 -1.76
N SER A 150 -10.96 -14.82 -2.55
CA SER A 150 -11.06 -15.13 -3.97
C SER A 150 -11.82 -16.45 -4.19
N LEU A 151 -11.50 -17.49 -3.40
CA LEU A 151 -12.20 -18.76 -3.44
C LEU A 151 -13.68 -18.63 -3.02
N VAL A 152 -13.97 -17.87 -1.97
CA VAL A 152 -15.36 -17.61 -1.52
C VAL A 152 -16.14 -16.86 -2.60
N TYR A 153 -15.52 -15.84 -3.21
CA TYR A 153 -16.12 -15.07 -4.29
C TYR A 153 -16.45 -15.94 -5.50
N LEU A 154 -15.48 -16.74 -5.97
CA LEU A 154 -15.70 -17.63 -7.12
C LEU A 154 -16.76 -18.69 -6.82
N ARG A 155 -16.78 -19.27 -5.61
CA ARG A 155 -17.81 -20.23 -5.19
C ARG A 155 -19.20 -19.61 -5.04
N GLY A 156 -19.25 -18.31 -4.70
CA GLY A 156 -20.50 -17.54 -4.64
C GLY A 156 -21.18 -17.42 -6.00
N LEU A 157 -20.45 -17.62 -7.10
CA LEU A 157 -20.99 -17.69 -8.45
C LEU A 157 -21.50 -19.11 -8.73
N SER A 158 -22.65 -19.46 -8.14
CA SER A 158 -23.26 -20.80 -8.19
C SER A 158 -23.40 -21.39 -9.61
N GLN A 159 -23.62 -20.53 -10.61
CA GLN A 159 -23.64 -20.86 -12.04
C GLN A 159 -22.31 -21.41 -12.60
N HIS A 160 -21.20 -21.30 -11.86
CA HIS A 160 -19.86 -21.74 -12.29
C HIS A 160 -19.29 -22.92 -11.49
N ALA A 161 -20.11 -23.60 -10.69
CA ALA A 161 -19.65 -24.71 -9.84
C ALA A 161 -18.99 -25.86 -10.64
N LEU A 162 -19.46 -26.16 -11.84
CA LEU A 162 -18.85 -27.17 -12.72
C LEU A 162 -17.50 -26.70 -13.29
N LEU A 163 -17.39 -25.42 -13.66
CA LEU A 163 -16.13 -24.84 -14.14
C LEU A 163 -15.06 -24.83 -13.05
N LEU A 164 -15.44 -24.50 -11.81
CA LEU A 164 -14.52 -24.57 -10.67
C LEU A 164 -14.02 -25.99 -10.42
N LYS A 165 -14.88 -27.00 -10.49
CA LYS A 165 -14.44 -28.41 -10.38
C LYS A 165 -13.47 -28.81 -11.48
N GLU A 166 -13.66 -28.32 -12.70
CA GLU A 166 -12.76 -28.60 -13.82
C GLU A 166 -11.41 -27.87 -13.66
N LEU A 167 -11.44 -26.64 -13.14
CA LEU A 167 -10.24 -25.91 -12.74
C LEU A 167 -9.49 -26.65 -11.65
N ASP A 168 -10.18 -27.12 -10.61
CA ASP A 168 -9.60 -27.89 -9.50
C ASP A 168 -8.87 -29.13 -10.01
N LYS A 169 -9.48 -29.91 -10.91
CA LYS A 169 -8.83 -31.07 -11.55
C LYS A 169 -7.57 -30.70 -12.33
N LYS A 170 -7.59 -29.58 -13.06
CA LYS A 170 -6.40 -29.08 -13.79
C LYS A 170 -5.29 -28.71 -12.81
N LEU A 171 -5.62 -28.07 -11.68
CA LEU A 171 -4.66 -27.69 -10.65
C LEU A 171 -4.13 -28.90 -9.87
N GLU A 172 -4.97 -29.89 -9.55
CA GLU A 172 -4.56 -31.16 -8.96
C GLU A 172 -3.59 -31.90 -9.89
N SER A 173 -3.92 -31.97 -11.18
CA SER A 173 -3.03 -32.55 -12.19
C SER A 173 -1.70 -31.80 -12.27
N PHE A 174 -1.70 -30.47 -12.25
CA PHE A 174 -0.48 -29.67 -12.20
C PHE A 174 0.34 -29.95 -10.92
N CYS A 175 -0.30 -29.96 -9.76
CA CYS A 175 0.36 -30.24 -8.48
C CYS A 175 0.91 -31.68 -8.41
N GLY A 176 0.22 -32.66 -8.98
CA GLY A 176 0.63 -34.06 -8.95
C GLY A 176 1.66 -34.46 -10.02
N THR A 177 1.54 -33.93 -11.25
CA THR A 177 2.29 -34.46 -12.41
C THR A 177 3.36 -33.51 -12.94
N TYR A 178 3.18 -32.19 -12.79
CA TYR A 178 4.07 -31.24 -13.44
C TYR A 178 5.36 -31.04 -12.64
N MET A 179 6.53 -31.30 -13.23
CA MET A 179 7.81 -31.04 -12.57
C MET A 179 8.24 -29.59 -12.81
N ILE A 180 8.49 -28.85 -11.73
CA ILE A 180 9.00 -27.48 -11.81
C ILE A 180 10.52 -27.53 -11.71
N LEU A 181 11.21 -27.04 -12.73
CA LEU A 181 12.65 -26.89 -12.75
C LEU A 181 13.00 -25.41 -12.53
N PRO A 182 13.87 -25.05 -11.57
CA PRO A 182 14.22 -23.65 -11.29
C PRO A 182 14.70 -22.86 -12.51
N ALA A 183 15.46 -23.50 -13.41
CA ALA A 183 15.95 -22.86 -14.64
C ALA A 183 14.84 -22.57 -15.68
N TYR A 184 13.66 -23.18 -15.54
CA TYR A 184 12.54 -23.11 -16.47
C TYR A 184 11.27 -22.55 -15.79
N LEU A 185 11.46 -21.66 -14.80
CA LEU A 185 10.34 -21.00 -14.12
C LEU A 185 9.48 -20.17 -15.07
N HIS A 186 10.06 -19.66 -16.17
CA HIS A 186 9.30 -18.96 -17.20
C HIS A 186 8.24 -19.86 -17.86
N ASP A 187 8.59 -21.10 -18.21
CA ASP A 187 7.64 -22.07 -18.79
C ASP A 187 6.56 -22.45 -17.79
N THR A 188 6.92 -22.53 -16.50
CA THR A 188 5.97 -22.75 -15.41
C THR A 188 4.98 -21.58 -15.30
N ALA A 189 5.48 -20.34 -15.34
CA ALA A 189 4.66 -19.14 -15.31
C ALA A 189 3.73 -19.07 -16.53
N GLN A 190 4.23 -19.37 -17.73
CA GLN A 190 3.41 -19.40 -18.95
C GLN A 190 2.31 -20.47 -18.87
N LYS A 191 2.63 -21.68 -18.41
CA LYS A 191 1.63 -22.75 -18.23
C LYS A 191 0.53 -22.37 -17.23
N LEU A 192 0.89 -21.75 -16.12
CA LEU A 192 -0.09 -21.28 -15.13
C LEU A 192 -0.92 -20.12 -15.67
N LYS A 193 -0.29 -19.20 -16.40
CA LYS A 193 -0.98 -18.12 -17.12
C LYS A 193 -2.02 -18.69 -18.10
N ASP A 194 -1.68 -19.73 -18.86
CA ASP A 194 -2.61 -20.38 -19.78
C ASP A 194 -3.81 -21.01 -19.04
N ILE A 195 -3.60 -21.60 -17.86
CA ILE A 195 -4.68 -22.11 -17.00
C ILE A 195 -5.57 -20.96 -16.51
N VAL A 196 -4.98 -19.84 -16.08
CA VAL A 196 -5.73 -18.64 -15.65
C VAL A 196 -6.55 -18.08 -16.82
N LEU A 197 -5.93 -17.86 -17.98
CA LEU A 197 -6.62 -17.33 -19.16
C LEU A 197 -7.77 -18.24 -19.60
N TRP A 198 -7.54 -19.56 -19.64
CA TRP A 198 -8.60 -20.53 -19.92
C TRP A 198 -9.77 -20.40 -18.93
N ALA A 199 -9.48 -20.29 -17.63
CA ALA A 199 -10.51 -20.18 -16.61
C ALA A 199 -11.28 -18.87 -16.71
N VAL A 200 -10.59 -17.74 -16.90
CA VAL A 200 -11.19 -16.41 -17.09
C VAL A 200 -12.10 -16.39 -18.32
N ASP A 201 -11.64 -16.93 -19.45
CA ASP A 201 -12.43 -17.05 -20.67
C ASP A 201 -13.67 -17.92 -20.46
N ALA A 202 -13.53 -19.03 -19.72
CA ALA A 202 -14.65 -19.91 -19.40
C ALA A 202 -15.68 -19.22 -18.49
N PHE A 203 -15.22 -18.49 -17.45
CA PHE A 203 -16.10 -17.69 -16.60
C PHE A 203 -16.83 -16.62 -17.40
N GLN A 204 -16.15 -15.92 -18.31
CA GLN A 204 -16.77 -14.89 -19.15
C GLN A 204 -17.87 -15.45 -20.05
N ARG A 205 -17.64 -16.58 -20.72
CA ARG A 205 -18.63 -17.21 -21.63
C ARG A 205 -19.87 -17.75 -20.90
N SER A 206 -19.73 -18.07 -19.63
CA SER A 206 -20.81 -18.62 -18.82
C SER A 206 -21.67 -17.57 -18.10
N GLN A 207 -21.42 -16.27 -18.32
CA GLN A 207 -22.30 -15.22 -17.82
C GLN A 207 -23.39 -14.83 -18.82
N GLU A 208 -24.63 -14.70 -18.35
CA GLU A 208 -25.74 -14.13 -19.09
C GLU A 208 -26.26 -12.85 -18.38
N PRO A 209 -26.17 -11.66 -19.00
CA PRO A 209 -25.54 -11.35 -20.29
C PRO A 209 -24.00 -11.39 -20.23
N PRO A 210 -23.31 -11.59 -21.38
CA PRO A 210 -21.85 -11.66 -21.43
C PRO A 210 -21.22 -10.34 -20.95
N VAL A 211 -20.32 -10.44 -19.97
CA VAL A 211 -19.60 -9.29 -19.42
C VAL A 211 -18.68 -8.71 -20.48
N SER A 212 -18.71 -7.40 -20.65
CA SER A 212 -17.70 -6.66 -21.42
C SER A 212 -16.30 -6.99 -20.89
N SER A 213 -15.35 -7.34 -21.78
CA SER A 213 -13.94 -7.59 -21.42
C SER A 213 -13.23 -6.43 -20.71
N TYR A 214 -13.89 -5.28 -20.57
CA TYR A 214 -13.37 -4.09 -19.92
C TYR A 214 -14.18 -3.67 -18.67
N GLY A 215 -15.08 -4.54 -18.17
CA GLY A 215 -15.90 -4.26 -16.98
C GLY A 215 -15.18 -4.57 -15.67
N ALA A 216 -15.52 -3.82 -14.60
CA ALA A 216 -15.03 -4.06 -13.24
C ALA A 216 -15.27 -5.51 -12.77
N THR A 217 -16.41 -6.09 -13.11
CA THR A 217 -16.76 -7.49 -12.83
C THR A 217 -15.81 -8.47 -13.52
N PHE A 218 -15.46 -8.24 -14.79
CA PHE A 218 -14.48 -9.06 -15.52
C PHE A 218 -13.11 -8.98 -14.85
N GLN A 219 -12.65 -7.76 -14.56
CA GLN A 219 -11.38 -7.55 -13.88
C GLN A 219 -11.33 -8.22 -12.50
N ARG A 220 -12.44 -8.19 -11.75
CA ARG A 220 -12.57 -8.85 -10.45
C ARG A 220 -12.49 -10.37 -10.57
N ILE A 221 -13.14 -10.95 -11.58
CA ILE A 221 -13.07 -12.37 -11.89
C ILE A 221 -11.65 -12.76 -12.31
N SER A 222 -11.00 -11.96 -13.16
CA SER A 222 -9.61 -12.21 -13.58
C SER A 222 -8.65 -12.24 -12.40
N LEU A 223 -8.73 -11.25 -11.51
CA LEU A 223 -7.89 -11.18 -10.30
C LEU A 223 -8.20 -12.28 -9.30
N ALA A 224 -9.48 -12.59 -9.06
CA ALA A 224 -9.88 -13.67 -8.17
C ALA A 224 -9.44 -15.04 -8.72
N THR A 225 -9.53 -15.25 -10.03
CA THR A 225 -9.09 -16.47 -10.71
C THR A 225 -7.58 -16.64 -10.61
N GLU A 226 -6.81 -15.59 -10.88
CA GLU A 226 -5.35 -15.59 -10.70
C GLU A 226 -4.95 -15.89 -9.25
N SER A 227 -5.53 -15.17 -8.28
CA SER A 227 -5.28 -15.38 -6.86
C SER A 227 -5.67 -16.79 -6.40
N TYR A 228 -6.75 -17.35 -6.94
CA TYR A 228 -7.16 -18.71 -6.65
C TYR A 228 -6.15 -19.73 -7.16
N VAL A 229 -5.82 -19.67 -8.45
CA VAL A 229 -4.83 -20.56 -9.08
C VAL A 229 -3.51 -20.49 -8.34
N MET A 230 -2.99 -19.28 -8.14
CA MET A 230 -1.70 -19.06 -7.47
C MET A 230 -1.72 -19.51 -6.01
N GLY A 231 -2.85 -19.38 -5.31
CA GLY A 231 -2.98 -19.86 -3.94
C GLY A 231 -2.95 -21.38 -3.83
N VAL A 232 -3.55 -22.11 -4.77
CA VAL A 232 -3.50 -23.59 -4.81
C VAL A 232 -2.08 -24.08 -5.10
N VAL A 233 -1.39 -23.47 -6.07
CA VAL A 233 -0.05 -23.93 -6.49
C VAL A 233 1.10 -23.31 -5.68
N HIS A 234 0.80 -22.39 -4.75
CA HIS A 234 1.80 -21.57 -4.04
C HIS A 234 2.92 -22.41 -3.43
N GLN A 235 2.59 -23.45 -2.65
CA GLN A 235 3.60 -24.25 -1.95
C GLN A 235 4.64 -24.83 -2.91
N LYS A 236 4.19 -25.31 -4.07
CA LYS A 236 5.05 -25.94 -5.08
C LYS A 236 5.84 -24.90 -5.88
N VAL A 237 5.16 -23.85 -6.33
CA VAL A 237 5.77 -22.79 -7.17
C VAL A 237 6.72 -21.93 -6.37
N PHE A 238 6.31 -21.44 -5.19
CA PHE A 238 7.13 -20.58 -4.35
C PHE A 238 8.35 -21.31 -3.79
N ALA A 239 8.25 -22.63 -3.51
CA ALA A 239 9.43 -23.43 -3.18
C ALA A 239 10.46 -23.45 -4.32
N ALA A 240 10.03 -23.59 -5.56
CA ALA A 240 10.92 -23.54 -6.73
C ALA A 240 11.50 -22.14 -6.95
N VAL A 241 10.71 -21.08 -6.72
CA VAL A 241 11.20 -19.70 -6.74
C VAL A 241 12.28 -19.47 -5.68
N LYS A 242 12.05 -19.92 -4.44
CA LYS A 242 13.06 -19.86 -3.37
C LYS A 242 14.33 -20.60 -3.72
N GLN A 243 14.22 -21.71 -4.43
CA GLN A 243 15.39 -22.45 -4.91
C GLN A 243 16.14 -21.67 -6.00
N CYS A 244 15.42 -21.04 -6.92
CA CYS A 244 16.00 -20.23 -8.00
C CYS A 244 16.73 -19.00 -7.46
N CYS A 245 16.15 -18.31 -6.48
CA CYS A 245 16.70 -17.06 -5.91
C CYS A 245 17.55 -17.30 -4.66
N ARG A 246 17.92 -18.56 -4.37
CA ARG A 246 18.57 -18.93 -3.10
C ARG A 246 19.88 -18.18 -2.87
N GLN A 247 20.69 -18.01 -3.91
CA GLN A 247 21.99 -17.36 -3.80
C GLN A 247 21.83 -15.86 -3.56
N GLU A 248 20.92 -15.23 -4.30
CA GLU A 248 20.62 -13.81 -4.21
C GLU A 248 20.01 -13.45 -2.87
N ASP A 249 19.09 -14.28 -2.35
CA ASP A 249 18.51 -14.11 -1.02
C ASP A 249 19.58 -14.25 0.06
N ALA A 250 20.48 -15.25 -0.02
CA ALA A 250 21.56 -15.42 0.95
C ALA A 250 22.52 -14.22 0.98
N VAL A 251 22.91 -13.70 -0.19
CA VAL A 251 23.75 -12.49 -0.29
C VAL A 251 23.03 -11.28 0.29
N LEU A 252 21.75 -11.12 -0.01
CA LEU A 252 20.96 -10.01 0.51
C LEU A 252 20.81 -10.10 2.03
N VAL A 253 20.49 -11.26 2.59
CA VAL A 253 20.38 -11.47 4.04
C VAL A 253 21.66 -11.09 4.77
N GLU A 254 22.81 -11.55 4.27
CA GLU A 254 24.09 -11.19 4.87
C GLU A 254 24.35 -9.68 4.78
N LYS A 255 23.99 -9.05 3.65
CA LYS A 255 24.07 -7.59 3.50
C LYS A 255 23.17 -6.86 4.49
N LEU A 256 21.91 -7.29 4.66
CA LEU A 256 20.99 -6.72 5.63
C LEU A 256 21.53 -6.84 7.06
N ARG A 257 22.13 -7.98 7.41
CA ARG A 257 22.77 -8.20 8.71
C ARG A 257 23.93 -7.22 8.95
N GLN A 258 24.81 -7.04 7.96
CA GLN A 258 25.94 -6.11 8.05
C GLN A 258 25.47 -4.66 8.20
N LEU A 259 24.50 -4.23 7.40
CA LEU A 259 23.94 -2.86 7.48
C LEU A 259 23.23 -2.63 8.81
N HIS A 260 22.50 -3.62 9.33
CA HIS A 260 21.87 -3.55 10.64
C HIS A 260 22.89 -3.33 11.76
N LEU A 261 24.01 -4.08 11.75
CA LEU A 261 25.09 -3.93 12.73
C LEU A 261 25.84 -2.60 12.60
N ALA A 262 25.94 -2.05 11.39
CA ALA A 262 26.56 -0.76 11.15
C ALA A 262 25.69 0.44 11.57
N GLY A 263 24.47 0.22 12.05
CA GLY A 263 23.56 1.30 12.46
C GLY A 263 23.00 2.08 11.27
N PHE A 264 22.65 1.39 10.19
CA PHE A 264 22.08 1.97 8.98
C PHE A 264 20.82 2.81 9.26
N SER A 265 20.88 4.10 8.92
CA SER A 265 19.80 5.05 9.21
C SER A 265 19.56 6.03 8.05
N PRO A 266 18.34 6.57 7.89
CA PRO A 266 18.02 7.41 6.72
C PRO A 266 18.84 8.71 6.64
N ASP A 267 19.17 9.31 7.79
CA ASP A 267 19.97 10.54 7.91
C ASP A 267 21.37 10.42 7.31
N GLN A 268 21.96 9.23 7.32
CA GLN A 268 23.28 8.96 6.71
C GLN A 268 23.28 9.16 5.19
N PHE A 269 22.10 9.13 4.56
CA PHE A 269 21.92 9.22 3.11
C PHE A 269 21.31 10.55 2.65
N GLY A 270 21.36 11.58 3.50
CA GLY A 270 20.85 12.91 3.16
C GLY A 270 19.33 13.05 3.24
N VAL A 271 18.64 12.06 3.84
CA VAL A 271 17.22 12.20 4.15
C VAL A 271 17.05 13.29 5.20
N ARG A 272 16.11 14.19 4.93
CA ARG A 272 15.78 15.28 5.85
C ARG A 272 15.39 14.74 7.22
N GLU A 273 15.95 15.32 8.29
CA GLU A 273 15.63 14.94 9.68
C GLU A 273 14.12 14.96 9.98
N SER A 274 13.36 15.80 9.27
CA SER A 274 11.89 15.87 9.37
C SER A 274 11.19 14.56 9.00
N PHE A 275 11.84 13.67 8.26
CA PHE A 275 11.32 12.36 7.84
C PHE A 275 11.98 11.20 8.57
N CYS A 276 12.99 11.46 9.40
CA CYS A 276 13.66 10.45 10.20
C CYS A 276 12.84 10.17 11.47
N CYS A 277 11.91 9.22 11.39
CA CYS A 277 11.10 8.80 12.54
C CYS A 277 11.02 7.26 12.67
N PRO A 278 10.65 6.74 13.84
CA PRO A 278 10.29 5.33 13.99
C PRO A 278 9.08 4.98 13.11
N LEU A 279 9.09 3.79 12.49
CA LEU A 279 8.03 3.30 11.57
C LEU A 279 7.47 1.94 12.02
N PRO A 280 6.95 1.80 13.27
CA PRO A 280 6.56 0.51 13.82
C PRO A 280 5.43 -0.17 13.02
N ARG A 281 4.41 0.56 12.53
CA ARG A 281 3.30 -0.04 11.77
C ARG A 281 3.81 -0.60 10.44
N SER A 282 4.67 0.16 9.77
CA SER A 282 5.28 -0.25 8.51
C SER A 282 6.20 -1.46 8.68
N VAL A 283 6.93 -1.57 9.79
CA VAL A 283 7.76 -2.75 10.10
C VAL A 283 6.89 -3.99 10.26
N VAL A 284 5.81 -3.90 11.03
CA VAL A 284 4.91 -5.04 11.28
C VAL A 284 4.25 -5.52 9.98
N GLU A 285 3.73 -4.60 9.16
CA GLU A 285 3.11 -4.98 7.88
C GLU A 285 4.14 -5.65 6.95
N LEU A 286 5.32 -5.03 6.76
CA LEU A 286 6.34 -5.56 5.85
C LEU A 286 6.92 -6.90 6.33
N ALA A 287 7.09 -7.10 7.63
CA ALA A 287 7.52 -8.39 8.19
C ALA A 287 6.53 -9.53 7.88
N SER A 288 5.25 -9.20 7.62
CA SER A 288 4.23 -10.19 7.23
C SER A 288 4.32 -10.62 5.76
N LEU A 289 5.20 -10.05 4.94
CA LEU A 289 5.29 -10.31 3.49
C LEU A 289 5.43 -11.80 3.15
N ASP A 290 6.24 -12.54 3.90
CA ASP A 290 6.49 -13.96 3.63
C ASP A 290 5.26 -14.83 3.95
N SER A 291 4.41 -14.40 4.88
CA SER A 291 3.17 -15.09 5.26
C SER A 291 2.06 -15.01 4.21
N LYS A 292 2.17 -14.09 3.26
CA LYS A 292 1.22 -13.92 2.16
C LYS A 292 1.43 -15.02 1.11
N ILE A 293 0.36 -15.48 0.46
CA ILE A 293 0.37 -16.66 -0.40
C ILE A 293 0.41 -16.25 -1.87
N THR A 294 -0.48 -15.37 -2.30
CA THR A 294 -0.60 -14.99 -3.72
C THR A 294 0.36 -13.84 -4.07
N PRO A 295 0.79 -13.73 -5.34
CA PRO A 295 1.53 -12.57 -5.82
C PRO A 295 0.80 -11.24 -5.53
N LEU A 296 -0.54 -11.24 -5.68
CA LEU A 296 -1.38 -10.08 -5.40
C LEU A 296 -1.35 -9.71 -3.91
N GLU A 297 -1.51 -10.67 -2.99
CA GLU A 297 -1.43 -10.42 -1.54
C GLU A 297 -0.07 -9.84 -1.15
N LYS A 298 1.02 -10.37 -1.71
CA LYS A 298 2.38 -9.87 -1.47
C LYS A 298 2.55 -8.45 -1.97
N LEU A 299 2.10 -8.15 -3.19
CA LEU A 299 2.17 -6.80 -3.75
C LEU A 299 1.33 -5.79 -2.97
N TRP A 300 0.17 -6.21 -2.46
CA TRP A 300 -0.64 -5.38 -1.58
C TRP A 300 0.02 -5.12 -0.24
N CYS A 301 0.67 -6.12 0.36
CA CYS A 301 1.47 -5.94 1.58
C CYS A 301 2.53 -4.84 1.36
N LEU A 302 3.23 -4.85 0.22
CA LEU A 302 4.19 -3.81 -0.14
C LEU A 302 3.52 -2.43 -0.29
N LYS A 303 2.34 -2.36 -0.93
CA LYS A 303 1.61 -1.09 -1.12
C LYS A 303 1.11 -0.53 0.20
N THR A 304 0.55 -1.37 1.06
CA THR A 304 0.09 -1.00 2.39
C THR A 304 1.25 -0.51 3.24
N THR A 305 2.42 -1.16 3.13
CA THR A 305 3.65 -0.70 3.78
C THR A 305 4.02 0.73 3.36
N LEU A 306 4.01 1.06 2.07
CA LEU A 306 4.32 2.43 1.60
C LEU A 306 3.31 3.47 2.09
N LYS A 307 2.03 3.10 2.13
CA LYS A 307 0.96 3.95 2.66
C LYS A 307 1.18 4.23 4.15
N MET A 308 1.37 3.17 4.95
CA MET A 308 1.64 3.28 6.39
C MET A 308 2.91 4.08 6.67
N LEU A 309 3.97 3.86 5.89
CA LEU A 309 5.24 4.59 6.00
C LEU A 309 5.01 6.09 5.80
N SER A 310 4.26 6.45 4.76
CA SER A 310 3.96 7.86 4.47
C SER A 310 3.12 8.48 5.58
N GLU A 311 2.07 7.78 6.04
CA GLU A 311 1.21 8.23 7.14
C GLU A 311 2.01 8.40 8.45
N GLU A 312 2.86 7.43 8.81
CA GLU A 312 3.72 7.52 10.00
C GLU A 312 4.69 8.70 9.96
N ILE A 313 5.26 9.00 8.79
CA ILE A 313 6.14 10.15 8.62
C ILE A 313 5.37 11.46 8.82
N TYR A 314 4.22 11.61 8.16
CA TYR A 314 3.43 12.84 8.22
C TYR A 314 2.77 13.06 9.60
N ASP A 315 2.44 11.98 10.31
CA ASP A 315 1.93 12.01 11.69
C ASP A 315 3.05 12.22 12.73
N SER A 316 4.31 12.11 12.34
CA SER A 316 5.43 12.18 13.27
C SER A 316 5.58 13.57 13.91
N THR A 317 6.06 13.57 15.16
CA THR A 317 6.41 14.81 15.87
C THR A 317 7.56 15.54 15.16
N ALA A 318 8.51 14.81 14.57
CA ALA A 318 9.61 15.37 13.79
C ALA A 318 9.11 16.20 12.61
N TYR A 319 8.18 15.65 11.82
CA TYR A 319 7.55 16.35 10.70
C TYR A 319 6.74 17.56 11.17
N SER A 320 5.93 17.39 12.21
CA SER A 320 5.13 18.49 12.79
C SER A 320 6.00 19.64 13.30
N CYS A 321 7.10 19.34 13.99
CA CYS A 321 8.06 20.33 14.47
C CYS A 321 8.79 21.04 13.33
N ALA A 322 9.18 20.32 12.27
CA ALA A 322 9.82 20.91 11.10
C ALA A 322 8.88 21.91 10.39
N ARG A 323 7.60 21.53 10.23
CA ARG A 323 6.57 22.39 9.64
C ARG A 323 6.28 23.63 10.49
N LEU A 324 6.35 23.53 11.82
CA LEU A 324 6.20 24.68 12.72
C LEU A 324 7.39 25.64 12.65
N LYS A 325 8.61 25.12 12.46
CA LYS A 325 9.81 25.95 12.29
C LYS A 325 9.79 26.72 10.97
N ASN A 326 9.34 26.08 9.88
CA ASN A 326 9.26 26.67 8.55
C ASN A 326 7.85 26.51 7.93
N PRO A 327 6.86 27.35 8.29
CA PRO A 327 5.48 27.20 7.83
C PRO A 327 5.27 27.38 6.32
N HIS A 328 6.20 28.07 5.64
CA HIS A 328 6.15 28.34 4.21
C HIS A 328 6.86 27.28 3.37
N GLU A 329 7.57 26.34 3.99
CA GLU A 329 8.31 25.28 3.30
C GLU A 329 7.38 24.08 3.01
N GLN A 330 7.27 23.71 1.75
CA GLN A 330 6.48 22.56 1.32
C GLN A 330 7.29 21.25 1.48
N LEU A 331 7.12 20.60 2.63
CA LEU A 331 7.77 19.32 2.94
C LEU A 331 7.01 18.16 2.30
N HIS A 332 7.34 17.83 1.05
CA HIS A 332 6.82 16.64 0.37
C HIS A 332 7.87 15.53 0.35
N LEU A 333 7.41 14.29 0.55
CA LEU A 333 8.24 13.10 0.38
C LEU A 333 8.52 12.89 -1.11
N THR A 334 9.79 12.94 -1.50
CA THR A 334 10.25 12.65 -2.87
C THR A 334 10.81 11.24 -2.97
N SER A 335 11.10 10.76 -4.18
CA SER A 335 11.77 9.46 -4.35
C SER A 335 13.17 9.41 -3.72
N ASP A 336 13.89 10.54 -3.73
CA ASP A 336 15.21 10.65 -3.11
C ASP A 336 15.15 10.51 -1.58
N ASP A 337 14.03 10.91 -0.95
CA ASP A 337 13.77 10.66 0.47
C ASP A 337 13.23 9.24 0.71
N LEU A 338 12.27 8.79 -0.12
CA LEU A 338 11.53 7.55 0.08
C LEU A 338 12.42 6.31 -0.04
N ILE A 339 13.31 6.24 -1.03
CA ILE A 339 14.10 5.03 -1.31
C ILE A 339 15.07 4.71 -0.15
N PRO A 340 15.85 5.66 0.39
CA PRO A 340 16.67 5.39 1.57
C PRO A 340 15.87 5.05 2.82
N ILE A 341 14.70 5.68 3.05
CA ILE A 341 13.82 5.33 4.17
C ILE A 341 13.30 3.89 4.02
N LEU A 342 12.88 3.52 2.81
CA LEU A 342 12.40 2.17 2.51
C LEU A 342 13.52 1.12 2.66
N ALA A 343 14.73 1.44 2.23
CA ALA A 343 15.91 0.60 2.43
C ALA A 343 16.18 0.37 3.94
N CYS A 344 16.11 1.43 4.75
CA CYS A 344 16.24 1.30 6.21
C CYS A 344 15.14 0.42 6.81
N LEU A 345 13.90 0.55 6.31
CA LEU A 345 12.78 -0.28 6.74
C LEU A 345 13.03 -1.76 6.42
N ILE A 346 13.53 -2.08 5.22
CA ILE A 346 13.87 -3.45 4.81
C ILE A 346 14.96 -4.05 5.73
N VAL A 347 16.00 -3.26 6.06
CA VAL A 347 17.05 -3.68 7.00
C VAL A 347 16.48 -4.00 8.37
N LYS A 348 15.55 -3.17 8.87
CA LYS A 348 14.88 -3.40 10.17
C LYS A 348 14.00 -4.66 10.15
N CYS A 349 13.32 -4.95 9.04
CA CYS A 349 12.42 -6.10 8.93
C CYS A 349 13.15 -7.45 8.73
N LYS A 350 14.45 -7.44 8.40
CA LYS A 350 15.28 -8.65 8.22
C LYS A 350 14.62 -9.70 7.31
N LEU A 351 14.14 -9.27 6.14
CA LEU A 351 13.37 -10.11 5.22
C LEU A 351 14.25 -11.20 4.57
N PRO A 352 14.05 -12.51 4.89
CA PRO A 352 14.97 -13.57 4.46
C PRO A 352 14.82 -13.97 2.99
N TYR A 353 13.64 -13.73 2.41
CA TYR A 353 13.27 -14.17 1.05
C TYR A 353 12.84 -12.98 0.19
N LEU A 354 13.42 -11.79 0.39
CA LEU A 354 12.96 -10.60 -0.31
C LEU A 354 13.13 -10.73 -1.84
N GLU A 355 14.22 -11.33 -2.31
CA GLU A 355 14.43 -11.54 -3.74
C GLU A 355 13.41 -12.52 -4.31
N SER A 356 13.20 -13.65 -3.63
CA SER A 356 12.16 -14.62 -3.99
C SER A 356 10.77 -14.00 -4.04
N ASN A 357 10.42 -13.15 -3.06
CA ASN A 357 9.12 -12.47 -2.99
C ASN A 357 8.95 -11.50 -4.16
N LEU A 358 9.95 -10.66 -4.45
CA LEU A 358 9.89 -9.71 -5.56
C LEU A 358 9.85 -10.43 -6.92
N TYR A 359 10.65 -11.49 -7.09
CA TYR A 359 10.63 -12.32 -8.29
C TYR A 359 9.26 -12.96 -8.49
N TYR A 360 8.67 -13.49 -7.43
CA TYR A 360 7.36 -14.13 -7.49
C TYR A 360 6.26 -13.15 -7.90
N ILE A 361 6.25 -11.94 -7.34
CA ILE A 361 5.32 -10.88 -7.76
C ILE A 361 5.53 -10.52 -9.24
N GLN A 362 6.78 -10.33 -9.66
CA GLN A 362 7.09 -9.86 -11.00
C GLN A 362 6.72 -10.86 -12.10
N ASN A 363 6.90 -12.16 -11.85
CA ASN A 363 6.78 -13.20 -12.88
C ASN A 363 5.44 -13.96 -12.85
N PHE A 364 4.70 -13.90 -11.73
CA PHE A 364 3.44 -14.62 -11.55
C PHE A 364 2.23 -13.70 -11.34
N SER A 365 2.34 -12.42 -11.69
CA SER A 365 1.22 -11.48 -11.74
C SER A 365 0.91 -11.07 -13.19
N TRP A 366 -0.32 -11.32 -13.66
CA TRP A 366 -0.67 -11.12 -15.08
C TRP A 366 -1.87 -10.21 -15.29
N ASN A 367 -2.85 -10.25 -14.38
CA ASN A 367 -4.12 -9.52 -14.51
C ASN A 367 -4.15 -8.20 -13.72
N LEU A 368 -2.98 -7.68 -13.33
CA LEU A 368 -2.88 -6.40 -12.63
C LEU A 368 -3.39 -5.26 -13.53
N PRO A 369 -4.16 -4.30 -13.00
CA PRO A 369 -4.56 -3.12 -13.77
C PRO A 369 -3.33 -2.36 -14.30
N GLU A 370 -3.20 -2.24 -15.62
CA GLU A 370 -2.05 -1.62 -16.33
C GLU A 370 -1.75 -0.15 -15.93
N LYS A 371 -2.64 0.51 -15.18
CA LYS A 371 -2.55 1.94 -14.83
C LYS A 371 -2.34 2.25 -13.36
N ASP A 372 -2.10 1.26 -12.49
CA ASP A 372 -2.18 1.45 -11.05
C ASP A 372 -0.86 1.57 -10.28
N MET A 373 -0.98 2.28 -9.15
CA MET A 373 -0.04 2.49 -8.04
C MET A 373 0.79 1.26 -7.63
N LEU A 374 0.31 0.05 -7.96
CA LEU A 374 0.99 -1.22 -7.70
C LEU A 374 2.29 -1.38 -8.51
N GLY A 375 2.34 -0.86 -9.75
CA GLY A 375 3.58 -0.86 -10.55
C GLY A 375 4.66 0.03 -9.92
N TYR A 376 4.27 1.22 -9.45
CA TYR A 376 5.16 2.11 -8.69
C TYR A 376 5.66 1.47 -7.40
N THR A 377 4.78 0.77 -6.67
CA THR A 377 5.17 0.03 -5.46
C THR A 377 6.27 -0.98 -5.75
N LEU A 378 6.09 -1.86 -6.74
CA LEU A 378 7.08 -2.89 -7.05
C LEU A 378 8.43 -2.27 -7.45
N VAL A 379 8.41 -1.25 -8.30
CA VAL A 379 9.62 -0.52 -8.73
C VAL A 379 10.31 0.15 -7.54
N SER A 380 9.55 0.72 -6.59
CA SER A 380 10.13 1.37 -5.40
C SER A 380 10.86 0.35 -4.50
N PHE A 381 10.29 -0.83 -4.30
CA PHE A 381 10.95 -1.90 -3.53
C PHE A 381 12.16 -2.49 -4.28
N GLN A 382 12.08 -2.65 -5.60
CA GLN A 382 13.23 -3.06 -6.41
C GLN A 382 14.36 -2.02 -6.34
N ALA A 383 14.03 -0.73 -6.44
CA ALA A 383 14.99 0.36 -6.30
C ALA A 383 15.62 0.39 -4.90
N ALA A 384 14.84 0.18 -3.83
CA ALA A 384 15.39 0.09 -2.48
C ALA A 384 16.28 -1.14 -2.27
N LYS A 385 15.93 -2.29 -2.87
CA LYS A 385 16.79 -3.48 -2.87
C LYS A 385 18.12 -3.22 -3.58
N GLU A 386 18.09 -2.63 -4.79
CA GLU A 386 19.32 -2.29 -5.52
C GLU A 386 20.13 -1.21 -4.78
N PHE A 387 19.46 -0.24 -4.15
CA PHE A 387 20.11 0.74 -3.29
C PHE A 387 20.90 0.07 -2.17
N LEU A 388 20.33 -0.94 -1.49
CA LEU A 388 21.00 -1.71 -0.44
C LEU A 388 22.20 -2.52 -0.95
N ARG A 389 22.11 -3.08 -2.17
CA ARG A 389 23.22 -3.82 -2.80
C ARG A 389 24.42 -2.93 -3.08
N LEU A 390 24.20 -1.68 -3.46
CA LEU A 390 25.23 -0.72 -3.82
C LEU A 390 25.91 -0.04 -2.62
N GLN A 391 25.34 -0.11 -1.41
CA GLN A 391 25.93 0.55 -0.25
C GLN A 391 27.20 -0.16 0.21
N ASP A 392 28.28 0.58 0.42
CA ASP A 392 29.49 0.07 1.07
C ASP A 392 29.43 0.34 2.59
N THR A 393 29.71 -0.67 3.40
CA THR A 393 29.66 -0.59 4.87
C THR A 393 30.90 0.06 5.47
N SER A 394 31.95 0.23 4.66
CA SER A 394 33.26 0.78 5.06
C SER A 394 33.25 2.29 5.38
N HIS A 395 32.26 3.05 4.89
CA HIS A 395 32.23 4.52 4.95
C HIS A 395 30.99 5.13 5.62
N LEU A 396 30.18 4.34 6.32
CA LEU A 396 28.97 4.85 6.99
C LEU A 396 29.36 5.82 8.12
N LYS A 397 28.93 7.08 8.01
CA LYS A 397 29.09 8.08 9.09
C LYS A 397 28.34 7.59 10.34
N PRO A 398 28.83 7.86 11.55
CA PRO A 398 28.04 7.66 12.77
C PRO A 398 26.71 8.42 12.61
N SER A 399 25.57 7.78 12.88
CA SER A 399 24.28 8.48 12.85
C SER A 399 24.31 9.60 13.90
N ASP A 400 24.16 10.85 13.44
CA ASP A 400 24.10 12.04 14.30
C ASP A 400 22.75 12.15 15.01
N ALA A 401 21.74 11.42 14.53
CA ALA A 401 20.48 11.30 15.21
C ALA A 401 20.64 10.39 16.43
N GLY A 402 20.56 11.00 17.62
CA GLY A 402 20.10 10.33 18.83
C GLY A 402 18.65 9.84 18.69
N LEU A 403 18.33 9.13 17.61
CA LEU A 403 17.12 8.33 17.46
C LEU A 403 17.24 7.28 18.55
N LYS A 404 16.61 7.59 19.69
CA LYS A 404 16.68 6.81 20.91
C LYS A 404 16.64 5.34 20.55
N ARG A 405 17.72 4.63 20.89
CA ARG A 405 17.77 3.17 20.94
C ARG A 405 16.40 2.71 21.43
N GLU A 406 15.80 1.77 20.69
CA GLU A 406 14.56 1.12 21.10
C GLU A 406 14.64 0.89 22.61
N ILE A 407 13.65 1.38 23.36
CA ILE A 407 13.64 1.24 24.81
C ILE A 407 13.70 -0.26 25.07
N THR A 408 14.84 -0.72 25.59
CA THR A 408 15.04 -2.13 25.89
C THR A 408 13.99 -2.56 26.91
N PRO A 409 13.53 -3.83 26.94
CA PRO A 409 12.59 -4.29 27.96
C PRO A 409 13.05 -3.96 29.39
N THR A 410 14.36 -3.97 29.61
CA THR A 410 15.05 -3.53 30.83
C THR A 410 14.89 -2.04 31.14
N GLU A 411 15.03 -1.16 30.15
CA GLU A 411 14.78 0.27 30.31
C GLU A 411 13.29 0.58 30.51
N LEU A 412 12.40 -0.17 29.84
CA LEU A 412 10.95 -0.06 30.02
C LEU A 412 10.53 -0.46 31.46
N MET A 413 11.12 -1.53 31.99
CA MET A 413 11.00 -1.96 33.39
C MET A 413 11.53 -0.90 34.36
N GLN A 414 12.67 -0.27 34.04
CA GLN A 414 13.23 0.80 34.87
C GLN A 414 12.35 2.05 34.88
N VAL A 415 11.77 2.42 33.74
CA VAL A 415 10.87 3.57 33.62
C VAL A 415 9.55 3.31 34.36
N THR A 416 8.98 2.12 34.23
CA THR A 416 7.77 1.74 35.00
C THR A 416 8.05 1.65 36.50
N ALA A 417 9.22 1.11 36.92
CA ALA A 417 9.63 1.10 38.31
C ALA A 417 9.80 2.53 38.88
N ARG A 418 10.37 3.46 38.11
CA ARG A 418 10.52 4.87 38.54
C ARG A 418 9.18 5.58 38.67
N LEU A 419 8.22 5.31 37.79
CA LEU A 419 6.86 5.87 37.88
C LEU A 419 6.12 5.34 39.12
N GLN A 420 6.25 4.03 39.43
CA GLN A 420 5.66 3.43 40.63
C GLN A 420 6.31 3.95 41.94
N ILE A 421 7.61 4.26 41.93
CA ILE A 421 8.30 4.87 43.08
C ILE A 421 7.84 6.33 43.28
N SER A 422 7.59 7.08 42.20
CA SER A 422 7.07 8.46 42.28
C SER A 422 5.64 8.53 42.81
N ASP A 423 4.79 7.53 42.51
CA ASP A 423 3.44 7.44 43.09
C ASP A 423 3.49 7.05 44.58
N LYS A 424 4.45 6.20 44.97
CA LYS A 424 4.63 5.79 46.37
C LYS A 424 5.23 6.90 47.26
N LYS A 425 6.01 7.83 46.68
CA LYS A 425 6.55 8.99 47.41
C LYS A 425 5.52 10.10 47.65
N LYS A 426 4.42 10.13 46.89
CA LYS A 426 3.31 11.08 47.12
C LYS A 426 2.30 10.60 48.17
N SER A 427 2.34 9.33 48.58
CA SER A 427 1.41 8.78 49.57
C SER A 427 1.92 8.80 51.02
N ASP A 428 3.21 9.06 51.26
CA ASP A 428 3.84 8.93 52.59
C ASP A 428 4.25 10.25 53.28
N GLU A 429 3.95 11.42 52.71
CA GLU A 429 4.14 12.71 53.39
C GLU A 429 2.81 13.46 53.56
N GLY A 430 2.16 13.25 54.71
CA GLY A 430 1.02 14.07 55.13
C GLY A 430 0.11 13.43 56.19
N SER A 431 0.59 13.27 57.42
CA SER A 431 -0.29 13.05 58.58
C SER A 431 0.17 13.87 59.78
N SER A 432 -0.51 15.00 60.03
CA SER A 432 -0.84 15.48 61.39
C SER A 432 -1.82 16.66 61.32
N GLY A 433 -2.94 16.58 62.03
CA GLY A 433 -3.63 17.76 62.59
C GLY A 433 -5.03 18.11 62.08
N ASP A 434 -6.03 17.58 62.80
CA ASP A 434 -7.28 18.22 63.27
C ASP A 434 -8.48 18.61 62.36
N GLU A 435 -9.59 17.96 62.76
CA GLU A 435 -10.98 18.41 62.97
C GLU A 435 -11.93 18.88 61.83
N VAL A 436 -12.94 18.02 61.64
CA VAL A 436 -14.39 18.28 61.54
C VAL A 436 -14.92 19.13 60.36
N THR A 437 -15.60 18.46 59.42
CA THR A 437 -17.05 18.66 59.12
C THR A 437 -17.59 17.62 58.13
N LYS A 438 -18.84 17.21 58.35
CA LYS A 438 -19.61 16.22 57.59
C LYS A 438 -19.91 16.68 56.15
N SER A 439 -19.79 15.81 55.15
CA SER A 439 -20.81 15.65 54.09
C SER A 439 -20.56 14.44 53.15
N ALA A 440 -21.65 13.71 52.92
CA ALA A 440 -22.03 12.87 51.77
C ALA A 440 -20.99 11.95 51.07
N ALA A 441 -21.21 10.64 51.24
CA ALA A 441 -20.64 9.58 50.42
C ALA A 441 -21.17 9.59 48.97
N VAL A 442 -20.27 9.45 47.99
CA VAL A 442 -20.57 9.14 46.58
C VAL A 442 -19.79 7.88 46.20
N PRO A 443 -20.42 6.82 45.63
CA PRO A 443 -19.72 5.60 45.28
C PRO A 443 -18.96 5.75 43.95
N ALA A 444 -17.67 5.36 43.94
CA ALA A 444 -16.82 5.32 42.74
C ALA A 444 -17.29 4.24 41.73
N PRO A 445 -17.09 4.45 40.41
CA PRO A 445 -17.68 3.60 39.38
C PRO A 445 -16.97 2.25 39.23
N LYS A 446 -17.75 1.17 39.18
CA LYS A 446 -17.34 -0.24 39.03
C LYS A 446 -16.57 -0.58 37.73
N SER A 447 -16.38 0.38 36.82
CA SER A 447 -15.79 0.18 35.49
C SER A 447 -14.25 0.09 35.48
N ARG A 448 -13.54 0.89 36.30
CA ARG A 448 -12.06 0.90 36.31
C ARG A 448 -11.44 -0.43 36.76
N ARG A 449 -12.01 -1.06 37.79
CA ARG A 449 -11.54 -2.37 38.29
C ARG A 449 -11.71 -3.51 37.27
N SER A 450 -12.61 -3.36 36.30
CA SER A 450 -12.80 -4.35 35.24
C SER A 450 -11.70 -4.25 34.17
N ILE A 451 -11.29 -3.02 33.85
CA ILE A 451 -10.26 -2.75 32.84
C ILE A 451 -8.87 -3.11 33.36
N ASP A 452 -8.58 -2.81 34.62
CA ASP A 452 -7.31 -3.19 35.26
C ASP A 452 -7.15 -4.72 35.31
N ARG A 453 -8.24 -5.45 35.59
CA ARG A 453 -8.24 -6.91 35.63
C ARG A 453 -8.07 -7.54 34.23
N GLN A 454 -8.58 -6.88 33.19
CA GLN A 454 -8.38 -7.28 31.80
C GLN A 454 -6.95 -7.00 31.32
N LEU A 455 -6.37 -5.88 31.72
CA LEU A 455 -4.96 -5.54 31.43
C LEU A 455 -4.00 -6.50 32.15
N GLU A 456 -4.30 -6.88 33.40
CA GLU A 456 -3.51 -7.85 34.16
C GLU A 456 -3.59 -9.27 33.56
N GLN A 457 -4.76 -9.66 33.03
CA GLN A 457 -4.92 -10.92 32.28
C GLN A 457 -4.19 -10.91 30.93
N ALA A 458 -4.23 -9.78 30.21
CA ALA A 458 -3.49 -9.62 28.96
C ALA A 458 -1.97 -9.66 29.19
N ALA A 459 -1.47 -9.01 30.25
CA ALA A 459 -0.06 -9.04 30.63
C ALA A 459 0.40 -10.47 30.99
N LYS A 460 -0.40 -11.22 31.76
CA LYS A 460 -0.11 -12.63 32.07
C LYS A 460 -0.12 -13.55 30.85
N LEU A 461 -0.99 -13.30 29.87
CA LEU A 461 -1.02 -14.06 28.61
C LEU A 461 0.21 -13.76 27.75
N ILE A 462 0.67 -12.52 27.71
CA ILE A 462 1.90 -12.13 27.00
C ILE A 462 3.12 -12.74 27.69
N GLU A 463 3.20 -12.68 29.02
CA GLU A 463 4.28 -13.27 29.82
C GLU A 463 4.34 -14.80 29.70
N ALA A 464 3.18 -15.48 29.66
CA ALA A 464 3.11 -16.92 29.41
C ALA A 464 3.50 -17.30 27.97
N SER A 465 3.27 -16.40 27.00
CA SER A 465 3.61 -16.64 25.61
C SER A 465 5.08 -16.33 25.29
N THR A 466 5.75 -15.50 26.09
CA THR A 466 7.18 -15.19 25.94
C THR A 466 8.08 -16.06 26.83
N SER A 467 7.56 -16.65 27.91
CA SER A 467 8.31 -17.56 28.77
C SER A 467 8.70 -18.87 28.07
N GLU A 468 7.84 -19.44 27.23
CA GLU A 468 8.19 -20.60 26.40
C GLU A 468 9.30 -20.31 25.38
N PHE A 469 9.38 -19.07 24.90
CA PHE A 469 10.42 -18.63 23.97
C PHE A 469 11.77 -18.44 24.69
N HIS A 470 11.76 -17.81 25.86
CA HIS A 470 12.96 -17.63 26.67
C HIS A 470 13.46 -18.93 27.32
N GLN A 471 12.57 -19.88 27.61
CA GLN A 471 12.96 -21.21 28.11
C GLN A 471 13.68 -22.01 27.01
N ARG A 472 13.24 -21.93 25.75
CA ARG A 472 13.97 -22.54 24.62
C ARG A 472 15.32 -21.88 24.34
N GLU A 473 15.38 -20.55 24.40
CA GLU A 473 16.62 -19.80 24.20
C GLU A 473 17.66 -20.09 25.30
N THR A 474 17.21 -20.28 26.54
CA THR A 474 18.08 -20.66 27.67
C THR A 474 18.50 -22.14 27.64
N GLU A 475 17.64 -23.05 27.18
CA GLU A 475 18.00 -24.46 26.95
C GLU A 475 18.99 -24.63 25.79
N GLU A 476 18.86 -23.85 24.71
CA GLU A 476 19.82 -23.81 23.59
C GLU A 476 21.18 -23.22 24.00
N LEU A 477 21.18 -22.15 24.81
CA LEU A 477 22.41 -21.58 25.37
C LEU A 477 23.08 -22.55 26.36
N GLN A 478 22.32 -23.23 27.23
CA GLN A 478 22.89 -24.24 28.14
C GLN A 478 23.43 -25.47 27.41
N GLY A 479 22.85 -25.86 26.27
CA GLY A 479 23.37 -26.91 25.40
C GLY A 479 24.72 -26.56 24.77
N LEU A 480 24.93 -25.28 24.42
CA LEU A 480 26.20 -24.78 23.90
C LEU A 480 27.31 -24.75 24.96
N PHE A 481 26.99 -24.44 26.22
CA PHE A 481 27.97 -24.46 27.31
C PHE A 481 28.30 -25.88 27.81
N LYS A 482 27.35 -26.83 27.75
CA LYS A 482 27.61 -28.24 28.13
C LYS A 482 28.54 -28.96 27.16
N ASN A 483 28.51 -28.59 25.87
CA ASN A 483 29.39 -29.17 24.86
C ASN A 483 30.82 -28.58 24.89
N GLY A 484 31.03 -27.49 25.62
CA GLY A 484 32.36 -26.86 25.79
C GLY A 484 33.20 -27.46 26.92
N ASP A 485 32.60 -28.18 27.88
CA ASP A 485 33.28 -28.65 29.09
C ASP A 485 33.81 -30.10 29.03
N GLU A 486 33.57 -30.85 27.95
CA GLU A 486 34.11 -32.22 27.78
C GLU A 486 35.32 -32.35 26.83
N SER A 487 35.91 -31.25 26.34
CA SER A 487 37.15 -31.31 25.54
C SER A 487 38.24 -30.41 26.12
N GLY A 488 38.79 -30.84 27.25
CA GLY A 488 40.03 -30.29 27.81
C GLY A 488 41.23 -30.58 26.91
N SER A 489 41.98 -29.51 26.60
CA SER A 489 43.29 -29.47 25.94
C SER A 489 43.35 -29.70 24.42
N ALA A 490 43.06 -28.64 23.66
CA ALA A 490 43.71 -28.42 22.37
C ALA A 490 44.19 -26.97 22.30
N SER A 491 45.50 -26.79 22.14
CA SER A 491 46.15 -25.50 22.03
C SER A 491 45.76 -24.80 20.73
N ILE A 492 45.67 -23.47 20.76
CA ILE A 492 45.48 -22.56 19.61
C ILE A 492 46.45 -22.83 18.44
N GLY A 493 47.53 -23.59 18.66
CA GLY A 493 48.45 -24.07 17.62
C GLY A 493 47.87 -25.12 16.66
N ASP A 494 46.96 -26.00 17.12
CA ASP A 494 46.44 -27.09 16.28
C ASP A 494 45.38 -26.62 15.27
N PHE A 495 44.70 -25.51 15.56
CA PHE A 495 43.74 -24.90 14.64
C PHE A 495 44.40 -24.24 13.43
N LEU A 496 45.63 -23.73 13.57
CA LEU A 496 46.35 -23.06 12.48
C LEU A 496 47.08 -24.04 11.54
N MET A 497 47.35 -25.27 11.97
CA MET A 497 47.92 -26.31 11.10
C MET A 497 46.88 -26.98 10.18
N GLY A 498 45.59 -26.94 10.53
CA GLY A 498 44.51 -27.52 9.71
C GLY A 498 44.04 -26.64 8.54
N LEU A 499 44.45 -25.37 8.49
CA LEU A 499 44.04 -24.42 7.44
C LEU A 499 44.96 -24.42 6.21
N GLN A 500 46.01 -25.26 6.19
CA GLN A 500 46.96 -25.32 5.08
C GLN A 500 46.72 -26.46 4.08
N ASP A 501 45.77 -27.38 4.33
CA ASP A 501 45.51 -28.55 3.48
C ASP A 501 44.23 -28.47 2.62
N SER A 502 43.50 -27.35 2.59
CA SER A 502 42.28 -27.20 1.77
C SER A 502 42.42 -26.33 0.51
N LEU A 503 43.60 -25.76 0.26
CA LEU A 503 43.90 -25.01 -0.96
C LEU A 503 44.90 -25.80 -1.81
N GLY A 504 44.37 -26.70 -2.63
CA GLY A 504 45.13 -27.38 -3.68
C GLY A 504 45.64 -26.39 -4.73
N VAL A 505 46.83 -25.85 -4.51
CA VAL A 505 47.66 -25.22 -5.56
C VAL A 505 49.12 -25.62 -5.35
N THR A 506 49.58 -26.61 -6.13
CA THR A 506 51.01 -26.87 -6.35
C THR A 506 51.60 -25.78 -7.25
N TYR A 507 52.49 -24.94 -6.72
CA TYR A 507 53.43 -24.17 -7.51
C TYR A 507 54.66 -25.02 -7.84
N GLY A 508 54.89 -25.27 -9.13
CA GLY A 508 56.14 -25.79 -9.65
C GLY A 508 57.13 -24.66 -9.93
N LYS A 509 58.34 -24.79 -9.38
CA LYS A 509 59.54 -23.99 -9.69
C LYS A 509 59.99 -24.19 -11.14
N LEU A 510 60.16 -23.10 -11.89
CA LEU A 510 61.45 -22.52 -12.29
C LEU A 510 61.22 -21.16 -12.94
#